data_AF-A0A2U1VQU5-F1
#
_entry.id   AF-A0A2U1VQU5-F1
#
_cell.length_a   1.000
_cell.length_b   1.000
_cell.length_c   1.000
_cell.angle_alpha   90.00
_cell.angle_beta   90.00
_cell.angle_gamma   90.00
#
_symmetry.space_group_name_H-M   'P 1'
#
loop_
_entity.id
_entity.type
_entity.pdbx_description
1 polymer ?
#
loop_
_entity_poly.entity_id
_entity_poly.type
_entity_poly.pdbx_seq_one_letter_code
_entity_poly.pdbx_strand_id
1 'polypeptide(L)'
;MGRDRHSDTSSGGLTGKGLDTLLAAAETLPHAPEDAWRLDLFRVALRIARSTESVADLERANIAFRALPPRLRTPLAERAAMLARREAERTQATEEPDDQPRPTGLLGGLFGRGAGRPSRKTAKERLLRELATRRDPDDDRES
;
A
#
# COMPACT_ATOMS: atom_id res chain seq x y z
N MET A 1 -29.76 36.04 11.22
CA MET A 1 -28.33 36.13 11.59
C MET A 1 -27.96 34.93 12.45
N GLY A 2 -27.13 34.03 11.92
CA GLY A 2 -26.15 33.26 12.71
C GLY A 2 -26.58 31.92 13.32
N ARG A 3 -26.39 30.83 12.57
CA ARG A 3 -25.29 29.87 12.81
C ARG A 3 -25.42 28.66 11.89
N ASP A 4 -24.86 28.78 10.69
CA ASP A 4 -24.42 27.61 9.92
C ASP A 4 -23.27 26.97 10.69
N ARG A 5 -23.58 25.95 11.49
CA ARG A 5 -22.56 25.05 12.00
C ARG A 5 -22.16 24.14 10.85
N HIS A 6 -21.27 24.65 9.99
CA HIS A 6 -20.44 23.80 9.15
C HIS A 6 -19.77 22.80 10.07
N SER A 7 -20.32 21.59 10.05
CA SER A 7 -19.65 20.41 10.55
C SER A 7 -18.61 20.09 9.48
N ASP A 8 -17.52 20.86 9.49
CA ASP A 8 -16.21 20.41 9.01
C ASP A 8 -15.77 19.28 9.94
N THR A 9 -16.52 18.16 9.88
CA THR A 9 -16.02 16.87 10.32
C THR A 9 -14.93 16.55 9.32
N SER A 10 -13.74 17.05 9.65
CA SER A 10 -12.43 16.59 9.22
C SER A 10 -12.55 15.39 8.30
N SER A 11 -12.77 15.67 7.01
CA SER A 11 -12.41 14.76 5.94
C SER A 11 -10.88 14.78 5.95
N GLY A 12 -10.31 14.19 7.01
CA GLY A 12 -8.89 14.00 7.16
C GLY A 12 -8.52 13.21 5.94
N GLY A 13 -7.90 13.92 4.98
CA GLY A 13 -7.72 13.43 3.63
C GLY A 13 -7.23 12.00 3.75
N LEU A 14 -8.01 11.06 3.22
CA LEU A 14 -7.56 9.69 3.08
C LEU A 14 -6.38 9.76 2.12
N THR A 15 -5.20 10.02 2.68
CA THR A 15 -3.93 9.95 1.98
C THR A 15 -3.87 8.59 1.30
N GLY A 16 -3.13 8.45 0.20
CA GLY A 16 -3.01 7.15 -0.49
C GLY A 16 -2.74 5.99 0.49
N LYS A 17 -1.93 6.25 1.54
CA LYS A 17 -1.66 5.31 2.65
C LYS A 17 -2.90 4.89 3.46
N GLY A 18 -3.83 5.81 3.71
CA GLY A 18 -5.09 5.52 4.39
C GLY A 18 -5.98 4.59 3.56
N LEU A 19 -6.05 4.81 2.24
CA LEU A 19 -6.76 3.93 1.33
C LEU A 19 -6.11 2.55 1.24
N ASP A 20 -4.78 2.49 1.16
CA ASP A 20 -4.03 1.22 1.14
C ASP A 20 -4.28 0.41 2.42
N THR A 21 -4.31 1.08 3.58
CA THR A 21 -4.62 0.45 4.87
C THR A 21 -6.04 -0.11 4.91
N LEU A 22 -7.01 0.66 4.41
CA LEU A 22 -8.42 0.26 4.36
C LEU A 22 -8.63 -0.92 3.39
N LEU A 23 -7.93 -0.91 2.25
CA LEU A 23 -7.94 -2.01 1.29
C LEU A 23 -7.35 -3.29 1.89
N ALA A 24 -6.20 -3.20 2.57
CA ALA A 24 -5.58 -4.33 3.26
C ALA A 24 -6.49 -4.90 4.37
N ALA A 25 -7.20 -4.04 5.10
CA ALA A 25 -8.19 -4.47 6.08
C ALA A 25 -9.34 -5.24 5.39
N ALA A 26 -9.85 -4.74 4.26
CA ALA A 26 -10.93 -5.36 3.52
C ALA A 26 -10.53 -6.70 2.89
N GLU A 27 -9.30 -6.85 2.40
CA GLU A 27 -8.81 -8.10 1.80
C GLU A 27 -8.64 -9.23 2.82
N THR A 28 -8.29 -8.88 4.06
CA THR A 28 -7.99 -9.86 5.11
C THR A 28 -9.11 -10.06 6.12
N LEU A 29 -10.26 -9.42 5.92
CA LEU A 29 -11.43 -9.52 6.80
C LEU A 29 -12.09 -10.91 6.67
N PRO A 30 -12.22 -11.69 7.76
CA PRO A 30 -13.04 -12.90 7.75
C PRO A 30 -14.51 -12.53 7.53
N HIS A 31 -15.19 -13.23 6.62
CA HIS A 31 -16.58 -12.97 6.27
C HIS A 31 -17.29 -14.24 5.79
N ALA A 32 -18.61 -14.24 5.87
CA ALA A 32 -19.43 -15.31 5.31
C ALA A 32 -19.49 -15.22 3.77
N PRO A 33 -19.69 -16.33 3.06
CA PRO A 33 -19.78 -16.32 1.59
C PRO A 33 -20.87 -15.39 1.04
N GLU A 34 -22.01 -15.22 1.74
CA GLU A 34 -23.08 -14.30 1.32
C GLU A 34 -22.69 -12.82 1.30
N ASP A 35 -21.60 -12.47 1.98
CA ASP A 35 -21.08 -11.11 2.12
C ASP A 35 -19.95 -10.80 1.14
N ALA A 36 -19.41 -11.81 0.45
CA ALA A 36 -18.26 -11.69 -0.44
C ALA A 36 -18.47 -10.63 -1.53
N TRP A 37 -19.63 -10.65 -2.21
CA TRP A 37 -19.91 -9.71 -3.30
C TRP A 37 -19.92 -8.24 -2.86
N ARG A 38 -20.44 -7.96 -1.65
CA ARG A 38 -20.49 -6.59 -1.10
C ARG A 38 -19.10 -6.10 -0.78
N LEU A 39 -18.29 -7.00 -0.21
CA LEU A 39 -16.90 -6.71 0.13
C LEU A 39 -16.05 -6.53 -1.13
N ASP A 40 -16.29 -7.30 -2.18
CA ASP A 40 -15.61 -7.17 -3.47
C ASP A 40 -15.95 -5.85 -4.17
N LEU A 41 -17.23 -5.46 -4.19
CA LEU A 41 -17.64 -4.15 -4.70
C LEU A 41 -16.90 -3.02 -3.96
N PHE A 42 -16.84 -3.11 -2.63
CA PHE A 42 -16.12 -2.14 -1.82
C PHE A 42 -14.61 -2.12 -2.13
N ARG A 43 -13.96 -3.29 -2.24
CA ARG A 43 -12.53 -3.40 -2.61
C ARG A 43 -12.26 -2.79 -3.99
N VAL A 44 -13.12 -3.03 -4.96
CA VAL A 44 -13.01 -2.42 -6.30
C VAL A 44 -13.12 -0.91 -6.22
N ALA A 45 -14.10 -0.39 -5.49
CA ALA A 45 -14.26 1.06 -5.30
C ALA A 45 -13.01 1.69 -4.64
N LEU A 46 -12.41 1.01 -3.66
CA LEU A 46 -11.16 1.46 -3.05
C LEU A 46 -9.97 1.49 -4.02
N ARG A 47 -9.82 0.46 -4.87
CA ARG A 47 -8.75 0.43 -5.87
C ARG A 47 -8.90 1.55 -6.90
N ILE A 48 -10.13 1.83 -7.34
CA ILE A 48 -10.41 2.94 -8.25
C ILE A 48 -10.06 4.26 -7.57
N ALA A 49 -10.60 4.52 -6.37
CA ALA A 49 -10.33 5.74 -5.61
C ALA A 49 -8.84 5.93 -5.33
N ARG A 50 -8.11 4.84 -5.07
CA ARG A 50 -6.65 4.86 -4.90
C ARG A 50 -5.91 5.23 -6.18
N SER A 51 -6.39 4.77 -7.33
CA SER A 51 -5.74 5.02 -8.63
C SER A 51 -6.02 6.41 -9.20
N THR A 52 -7.20 6.96 -8.94
CA THR A 52 -7.62 8.24 -9.50
C THR A 52 -7.43 9.40 -8.54
N GLU A 53 -7.45 9.13 -7.22
CA GLU A 53 -7.44 10.13 -6.15
C GLU A 53 -8.52 11.23 -6.34
N SER A 54 -9.56 10.92 -7.12
CA SER A 54 -10.66 11.83 -7.44
C SER A 54 -11.66 11.86 -6.30
N VAL A 55 -12.16 13.05 -5.97
CA VAL A 55 -13.20 13.25 -4.96
C VAL A 55 -14.44 12.40 -5.27
N ALA A 56 -14.85 12.33 -6.54
CA ALA A 56 -16.00 11.52 -6.96
C ALA A 56 -15.79 10.02 -6.71
N ASP A 57 -14.57 9.51 -6.85
CA ASP A 57 -14.25 8.11 -6.59
C ASP A 57 -14.16 7.81 -5.09
N LEU A 58 -13.63 8.75 -4.30
CA LEU A 58 -13.64 8.67 -2.84
C LEU A 58 -15.07 8.63 -2.31
N GLU A 59 -15.97 9.45 -2.87
CA GLU A 59 -17.40 9.44 -2.53
C GLU A 59 -18.05 8.10 -2.90
N ARG A 60 -17.76 7.56 -4.09
CA ARG A 60 -18.22 6.22 -4.49
C ARG A 60 -17.76 5.13 -3.53
N ALA A 61 -16.50 5.17 -3.09
CA ALA A 61 -15.97 4.24 -2.09
C ALA A 61 -16.67 4.39 -0.74
N ASN A 62 -16.96 5.61 -0.30
CA ASN A 62 -17.72 5.86 0.93
C ASN A 62 -19.16 5.37 0.83
N ILE A 63 -19.83 5.51 -0.32
CA ILE A 63 -21.15 4.93 -0.56
C ILE A 63 -21.10 3.40 -0.45
N ALA A 64 -20.12 2.76 -1.10
CA ALA A 64 -19.93 1.32 -1.01
C ALA A 64 -19.68 0.86 0.44
N PHE A 65 -18.86 1.59 1.20
CA PHE A 65 -18.64 1.33 2.63
C PHE A 65 -19.92 1.41 3.45
N ARG A 66 -20.74 2.44 3.23
CA ARG A 66 -22.01 2.64 3.95
C ARG A 66 -23.05 1.58 3.61
N ALA A 67 -23.00 1.01 2.41
CA ALA A 67 -23.85 -0.09 1.97
C ALA A 67 -23.47 -1.46 2.57
N LEU A 68 -22.30 -1.57 3.20
CA LEU A 68 -21.92 -2.80 3.92
C LEU A 68 -22.83 -3.01 5.14
N PRO A 69 -23.22 -4.27 5.42
CA PRO A 69 -23.96 -4.58 6.63
C PRO A 69 -23.11 -4.28 7.87
N PRO A 70 -23.72 -3.90 9.01
CA PRO A 70 -22.99 -3.54 10.23
C PRO A 70 -21.99 -4.59 10.71
N ARG A 71 -22.33 -5.89 10.52
CA ARG A 71 -21.45 -7.03 10.85
C ARG A 71 -20.12 -7.04 10.10
N LEU A 72 -20.04 -6.43 8.92
CA LEU A 72 -18.78 -6.26 8.18
C LEU A 72 -18.15 -4.90 8.46
N ARG A 73 -18.99 -3.86 8.53
CA ARG A 73 -18.54 -2.47 8.63
C ARG A 73 -17.78 -2.20 9.93
N THR A 74 -18.29 -2.69 11.06
CA THR A 74 -17.64 -2.46 12.37
C THR A 74 -16.30 -3.18 12.47
N PRO A 75 -16.19 -4.50 12.20
CA PRO A 75 -14.89 -5.19 12.25
C PRO A 75 -13.89 -4.64 11.22
N LEU A 76 -14.37 -4.21 10.05
CA LEU A 76 -13.52 -3.57 9.04
C LEU A 76 -12.91 -2.26 9.55
N ALA A 77 -13.71 -1.40 10.18
CA ALA A 77 -13.22 -0.14 10.73
C ALA A 77 -12.22 -0.35 11.87
N GLU A 78 -12.49 -1.30 12.77
CA GLU A 78 -11.59 -1.68 13.86
C GLU A 78 -10.25 -2.21 13.33
N ARG A 79 -10.30 -3.10 12.34
CA ARG A 79 -9.12 -3.67 11.70
C ARG A 79 -8.31 -2.61 10.96
N ALA A 80 -8.97 -1.71 10.23
CA ALA A 80 -8.30 -0.59 9.57
C ALA A 80 -7.62 0.34 10.57
N ALA A 81 -8.28 0.64 11.71
CA ALA A 81 -7.68 1.44 12.78
C ALA A 81 -6.47 0.73 13.42
N MET A 82 -6.54 -0.58 13.64
CA MET A 82 -5.41 -1.37 14.14
C MET A 82 -4.21 -1.32 13.18
N LEU A 83 -4.46 -1.52 11.88
CA LEU A 83 -3.40 -1.47 10.86
C LEU A 83 -2.80 -0.06 10.75
N ALA A 84 -3.64 0.99 10.79
CA ALA A 84 -3.18 2.37 10.76
C ALA A 84 -2.29 2.72 11.97
N ARG A 85 -2.65 2.26 13.18
CA ARG A 85 -1.83 2.43 14.38
C ARG A 85 -0.49 1.73 14.24
N ARG A 86 -0.50 0.47 13.79
CA ARG A 86 0.74 -0.29 13.57
C ARG A 86 1.66 0.37 12.55
N GLU A 87 1.10 1.00 11.52
CA GLU A 87 1.88 1.72 10.51
C GLU A 87 2.43 3.05 11.05
N ALA A 88 1.66 3.76 11.87
CA ALA A 88 2.13 4.95 12.57
C ALA A 88 3.27 4.62 13.54
N GLU A 89 3.15 3.54 14.32
CA GLU A 89 4.20 3.07 15.24
C GLU A 89 5.51 2.71 14.51
N ARG A 90 5.43 2.06 13.35
CA ARG A 90 6.62 1.76 12.52
C ARG A 90 7.30 3.02 11.99
N THR A 91 6.52 4.00 11.59
CA THR A 91 7.05 5.26 11.06
C THR A 91 7.78 6.02 12.17
N GLN A 92 7.20 6.07 13.38
CA GLN A 92 7.83 6.68 14.56
C GLN A 92 9.10 5.95 15.01
N ALA A 93 9.13 4.62 14.98
CA ALA A 93 10.33 3.84 15.31
C ALA A 93 11.48 4.00 14.29
N THR A 94 11.20 4.54 13.10
CA THR A 94 12.20 4.82 12.07
C THR A 94 12.68 6.28 12.11
N GLU A 95 11.95 7.17 12.78
CA GLU A 95 12.26 8.59 12.98
C GLU A 95 12.84 8.87 14.38
N GLU A 96 13.66 7.98 14.95
CA GLU A 96 14.54 8.40 16.05
C GLU A 96 15.60 9.37 15.50
N PRO A 97 15.75 10.57 16.11
CA PRO A 97 16.68 11.59 15.64
C PRO A 97 18.13 11.15 15.88
N ASP A 98 18.88 11.13 14.78
CA ASP A 98 20.32 10.96 14.70
C ASP A 98 21.01 12.18 15.33
N ASP A 99 21.11 12.20 16.67
CA ASP A 99 21.83 13.26 17.41
C ASP A 99 22.71 12.65 18.52
N GLN A 100 23.87 12.12 18.11
CA GLN A 100 25.11 12.35 18.86
C GLN A 100 26.38 12.08 18.03
N PRO A 101 27.34 13.02 17.99
CA PRO A 101 28.63 12.83 17.31
C PRO A 101 29.63 12.03 18.19
N ARG A 102 30.21 10.97 17.59
CA ARG A 102 31.55 10.28 17.74
C ARG A 102 32.46 10.61 18.96
N PRO A 103 33.42 9.74 19.44
CA PRO A 103 34.23 8.81 18.62
C PRO A 103 34.78 7.50 19.28
N THR A 104 35.39 6.66 18.42
CA THR A 104 36.52 5.72 18.67
C THR A 104 36.42 4.67 19.80
N GLY A 105 36.10 3.45 19.40
CA GLY A 105 36.57 2.22 20.05
C GLY A 105 37.17 1.30 19.01
N LEU A 106 38.50 1.32 18.88
CA LEU A 106 39.28 0.28 18.22
C LEU A 106 38.96 -1.06 18.88
N LEU A 107 38.49 -2.05 18.10
CA LEU A 107 38.79 -3.50 18.19
C LEU A 107 37.67 -4.30 17.51
N GLY A 108 38.02 -5.00 16.44
CA GLY A 108 37.10 -5.91 15.75
C GLY A 108 37.53 -6.21 14.32
N GLY A 109 38.79 -6.64 14.14
CA GLY A 109 39.30 -7.07 12.85
C GLY A 109 38.71 -8.41 12.38
N LEU A 110 38.96 -8.65 11.10
CA LEU A 110 38.91 -9.95 10.40
C LEU A 110 37.53 -10.60 10.17
N PHE A 111 36.78 -10.08 9.19
CA PHE A 111 36.20 -10.93 8.15
C PHE A 111 36.38 -10.25 6.79
N GLY A 112 37.46 -10.63 6.12
CA GLY A 112 37.69 -10.27 4.74
C GLY A 112 36.93 -11.17 3.78
N ARG A 113 36.57 -10.57 2.64
CA ARG A 113 36.61 -11.17 1.29
C ARG A 113 35.31 -11.79 0.74
N GLY A 114 34.49 -10.90 0.17
CA GLY A 114 34.24 -10.93 -1.28
C GLY A 114 33.01 -11.69 -1.79
N ALA A 115 31.93 -10.95 -2.04
CA ALA A 115 31.04 -11.23 -3.17
C ALA A 115 30.20 -9.98 -3.53
N GLY A 116 30.44 -9.45 -4.73
CA GLY A 116 29.45 -8.78 -5.58
C GLY A 116 28.59 -7.65 -5.01
N ARG A 117 28.92 -6.41 -5.41
CA ARG A 117 27.96 -5.30 -5.53
C ARG A 117 26.59 -5.81 -6.00
N PRO A 118 25.46 -5.55 -5.29
CA PRO A 118 24.15 -5.76 -5.87
C PRO A 118 23.98 -4.74 -7.00
N SER A 119 24.17 -5.20 -8.25
CA SER A 119 23.86 -4.42 -9.43
C SER A 119 22.37 -4.04 -9.35
N ARG A 120 22.09 -2.75 -9.19
CA ARG A 120 20.74 -2.14 -9.22
C ARG A 120 20.17 -2.26 -10.64
N LYS A 121 19.93 -3.49 -11.10
CA LYS A 121 19.19 -3.73 -12.33
C LYS A 121 17.72 -3.61 -12.00
N THR A 122 17.13 -2.52 -12.45
CA THR A 122 15.68 -2.29 -12.34
C THR A 122 14.93 -3.41 -13.06
N ALA A 123 13.70 -3.71 -12.64
CA ALA A 123 12.86 -4.73 -13.30
C ALA A 123 12.78 -4.52 -14.82
N LYS A 124 12.85 -3.26 -15.27
CA LYS A 124 12.92 -2.85 -16.67
C LYS A 124 14.10 -3.45 -17.43
N GLU A 125 15.32 -3.42 -16.86
CA GLU A 125 16.50 -3.99 -17.51
C GLU A 125 16.43 -5.52 -17.60
N ARG A 126 15.78 -6.15 -16.63
CA ARG A 126 15.57 -7.60 -16.61
C ARG A 126 14.59 -8.01 -17.72
N LEU A 127 13.50 -7.25 -17.87
CA LEU A 127 12.47 -7.46 -18.91
C LEU A 127 12.99 -7.21 -20.33
N LEU A 128 13.79 -6.15 -20.53
CA LEU A 128 14.41 -5.86 -21.84
C LEU A 128 15.41 -6.93 -22.27
N ARG A 129 16.13 -7.55 -21.32
CA ARG A 129 17.03 -8.66 -21.61
C ARG A 129 16.28 -9.94 -21.98
N GLU A 130 15.18 -10.24 -21.31
CA GLU A 130 14.32 -11.40 -21.65
C GLU A 130 13.68 -11.23 -23.03
N LEU A 131 13.28 -10.02 -23.42
CA LEU A 131 12.75 -9.76 -24.77
C LEU A 131 13.85 -9.84 -25.84
N ALA A 132 15.04 -9.31 -25.56
CA ALA A 132 16.17 -9.38 -26.50
C ALA A 132 16.65 -10.82 -26.74
N THR A 133 16.48 -11.72 -25.77
CA THR A 133 16.85 -13.14 -25.88
C THR A 133 15.73 -14.02 -26.46
N ARG A 134 14.53 -13.47 -26.67
CA ARG A 134 13.40 -14.13 -27.35
C ARG A 134 13.28 -13.79 -28.84
N ARG A 135 14.24 -13.07 -29.41
CA ARG A 135 14.28 -12.81 -30.86
C ARG A 135 14.77 -14.08 -31.59
N ASP A 136 13.79 -14.77 -32.16
CA ASP A 136 13.77 -15.85 -33.17
C ASP A 136 15.03 -16.70 -33.46
N PRO A 137 14.93 -18.04 -33.34
CA PRO A 137 15.79 -18.98 -34.07
C PRO A 137 15.23 -19.40 -35.45
N ASP A 138 14.17 -18.79 -35.98
CA ASP A 138 13.48 -19.28 -37.21
C ASP A 138 13.71 -18.42 -38.48
N ASP A 139 14.83 -17.68 -38.57
CA ASP A 139 15.18 -16.88 -39.76
C ASP A 139 16.11 -17.61 -40.77
N ASP A 140 16.25 -18.95 -40.69
CA ASP A 140 17.07 -19.75 -41.63
C ASP A 140 16.32 -20.98 -42.19
N ARG A 141 15.15 -20.76 -42.79
CA ARG A 141 14.53 -21.76 -43.71
C ARG A 141 14.03 -21.12 -45.01
N GLU A 142 14.97 -20.56 -45.77
CA GLU A 142 14.83 -20.47 -47.23
C GLU A 142 16.11 -20.98 -47.89
N SER A 143 16.06 -22.20 -48.43
CA SER A 143 16.81 -22.68 -49.62
C SER A 143 16.32 -24.06 -50.01
#